data_AF-A0A3C0RAY3-F1
#
_entry.id   AF-A0A3C0RAY3-F1
#
_cell.length_a   1.000
_cell.length_b   1.000
_cell.length_c   1.000
_cell.angle_alpha   90.00
_cell.angle_beta   90.00
_cell.angle_gamma   90.00
#
_symmetry.space_group_name_H-M   'P 1'
#
loop_
_entity.id
_entity.type
_entity.pdbx_description
1 polymer ?
#
loop_
_entity_poly.entity_id
_entity_poly.type
_entity_poly.pdbx_seq_one_letter_code
_entity_poly.pdbx_strand_id
1 'polypeptide(L)'
;VLLHISTHDKKVLDTLKGIDAMGLAVFQGLKGERRLYFGKIRTGEIYSVGIGANGKFIRGSVQLECSVSGIGPRGDDAPRKIRFDRDLMIVNGIAFNYNLQASSEKPETTYVYLRDPSAKTWQLINIQ
;
A
#
# COMPACT_ATOMS: atom_id res chain seq x y z
N VAL A 1 -11.68 6.39 -4.99
CA VAL A 1 -11.50 5.63 -6.27
C VAL A 1 -10.03 5.68 -6.66
N LEU A 2 -9.47 4.58 -7.17
CA LEU A 2 -8.11 4.56 -7.74
C LEU A 2 -8.20 4.45 -9.27
N LEU A 3 -7.51 5.35 -9.97
CA LEU A 3 -7.48 5.41 -11.43
C LEU A 3 -6.06 5.14 -11.92
N HIS A 4 -5.94 4.26 -12.92
CA HIS A 4 -4.73 4.12 -13.70
C HIS A 4 -4.92 4.89 -15.01
N ILE A 5 -4.09 5.91 -15.24
CA ILE A 5 -4.25 6.85 -16.35
C ILE A 5 -3.03 6.77 -17.26
N SER A 6 -3.28 6.68 -18.56
CA SER A 6 -2.24 6.75 -19.59
C SER A 6 -1.61 8.15 -19.61
N THR A 7 -0.28 8.22 -19.59
CA THR A 7 0.45 9.50 -19.67
C THR A 7 0.46 10.08 -21.08
N HIS A 8 0.19 9.28 -22.10
CA HIS A 8 0.21 9.71 -23.50
C HIS A 8 -1.09 10.42 -23.91
N ASP A 9 -2.24 9.80 -23.67
CA ASP A 9 -3.55 10.28 -24.13
C ASP A 9 -4.51 10.65 -22.99
N LYS A 10 -4.07 10.57 -21.73
CA LYS A 10 -4.84 10.91 -20.51
C LYS A 10 -6.09 10.07 -20.32
N LYS A 11 -6.24 8.96 -21.06
CA LYS A 11 -7.38 8.05 -20.89
C LYS A 11 -7.21 7.19 -19.65
N VAL A 12 -8.33 6.91 -19.00
CA VAL A 12 -8.39 5.94 -17.91
C VAL A 12 -8.22 4.54 -18.51
N LEU A 13 -7.15 3.86 -18.10
CA LEU A 13 -6.83 2.49 -18.51
C LEU A 13 -7.54 1.48 -17.63
N ASP A 14 -7.52 1.71 -16.31
CA ASP A 14 -8.13 0.85 -15.30
C ASP A 14 -8.73 1.68 -14.16
N THR A 15 -9.67 1.09 -13.44
CA THR A 15 -10.32 1.70 -12.28
C THR A 15 -10.58 0.68 -11.19
N LEU A 16 -10.24 1.03 -9.95
CA LEU A 16 -10.69 0.31 -8.75
C LEU A 16 -11.65 1.21 -7.97
N LYS A 17 -12.93 0.83 -7.98
CA LYS A 17 -14.01 1.54 -7.28
C LYS A 17 -14.07 1.13 -5.81
N GLY A 18 -14.60 2.02 -4.95
CA GLY A 18 -14.75 1.74 -3.52
C GLY A 18 -13.44 1.71 -2.72
N ILE A 19 -12.33 2.13 -3.34
CA ILE A 19 -11.01 2.19 -2.69
C ILE A 19 -10.63 3.65 -2.45
N ASP A 20 -10.37 3.97 -1.18
CA ASP A 20 -9.75 5.22 -0.76
C ASP A 20 -8.28 4.93 -0.42
N ALA A 21 -7.50 4.89 -1.50
CA ALA A 21 -6.11 4.49 -1.49
C ALA A 21 -5.20 5.65 -1.06
N MET A 22 -4.20 5.32 -0.25
CA MET A 22 -3.06 6.19 0.07
C MET A 22 -1.81 5.36 0.18
N GLY A 23 -0.64 5.97 -0.05
CA GLY A 23 0.63 5.26 -0.12
C GLY A 23 0.62 4.26 -1.27
N LEU A 24 1.02 4.71 -2.47
CA LEU A 24 1.07 3.88 -3.66
C LEU A 24 2.52 3.47 -3.94
N ALA A 25 2.76 2.20 -4.21
CA ALA A 25 4.08 1.72 -4.63
C ALA A 25 3.94 0.51 -5.54
N VAL A 26 4.73 0.48 -6.62
CA VAL A 26 4.85 -0.71 -7.47
C VAL A 26 5.98 -1.57 -6.93
N PHE A 27 5.70 -2.85 -6.78
CA PHE A 27 6.69 -3.86 -6.43
C PHE A 27 6.90 -4.82 -7.60
N GLN A 28 8.17 -5.18 -7.83
CA GLN A 28 8.56 -6.20 -8.79
C GLN A 28 9.09 -7.39 -8.00
N GLY A 29 8.30 -8.46 -7.94
CA GLY A 29 8.68 -9.70 -7.31
C GLY A 29 9.60 -10.55 -8.17
N LEU A 30 10.05 -11.67 -7.60
CA LEU A 30 10.75 -12.72 -8.33
C LEU A 30 9.89 -13.24 -9.50
N LYS A 31 10.56 -13.67 -10.59
CA LYS A 31 9.91 -14.22 -11.80
C LYS A 31 9.01 -13.23 -12.56
N GLY A 32 9.25 -11.92 -12.43
CA GLY A 32 8.58 -10.90 -13.23
C GLY A 32 7.16 -10.54 -12.76
N GLU A 33 6.74 -11.01 -11.58
CA GLU A 33 5.49 -10.58 -10.96
C GLU A 33 5.53 -9.08 -10.69
N ARG A 34 4.55 -8.34 -11.18
CA ARG A 34 4.39 -6.90 -10.88
C ARG A 34 3.08 -6.66 -10.18
N ARG A 35 3.11 -5.91 -9.09
CA ARG A 35 1.90 -5.56 -8.32
C ARG A 35 1.96 -4.11 -7.89
N LEU A 36 0.81 -3.43 -7.93
CA LEU A 36 0.61 -2.13 -7.30
C LEU A 36 0.09 -2.35 -5.89
N TYR A 37 0.84 -1.89 -4.89
CA TYR A 37 0.44 -1.87 -3.49
C TYR A 37 -0.17 -0.51 -3.15
N PHE A 38 -1.19 -0.55 -2.29
CA PHE A 38 -1.89 0.61 -1.79
C PHE A 38 -2.44 0.37 -0.39
N GLY A 39 -2.34 1.37 0.48
CA GLY A 39 -2.98 1.36 1.79
C GLY A 39 -4.41 1.87 1.72
N LYS A 40 -5.31 1.32 2.54
CA LYS A 40 -6.64 1.88 2.81
C LYS A 40 -6.58 2.77 4.03
N ILE A 41 -6.84 4.06 3.82
CA ILE A 41 -6.69 5.10 4.84
C ILE A 41 -7.52 4.79 6.09
N ARG A 42 -8.78 4.36 5.93
CA ARG A 42 -9.72 4.21 7.05
C ARG A 42 -9.53 2.95 7.89
N THR A 43 -8.79 1.96 7.39
CA THR A 43 -8.72 0.63 8.02
C THR A 43 -7.31 0.18 8.33
N GLY A 44 -6.27 0.91 7.93
CA GLY A 44 -4.88 0.49 8.18
C GLY A 44 -4.41 -0.68 7.30
N GLU A 45 -5.27 -1.22 6.44
CA GLU A 45 -4.97 -2.39 5.63
C GLU A 45 -4.13 -2.01 4.40
N ILE A 46 -3.19 -2.88 4.02
CA ILE A 46 -2.44 -2.77 2.77
C ILE A 46 -2.95 -3.85 1.82
N TYR A 47 -3.38 -3.41 0.65
CA TYR A 47 -3.82 -4.27 -0.45
C TYR A 47 -2.86 -4.17 -1.61
N SER A 48 -2.95 -5.12 -2.53
CA SER A 48 -2.29 -5.01 -3.83
C SER A 48 -3.19 -5.47 -4.97
N VAL A 49 -2.87 -5.06 -6.18
CA VAL A 49 -3.45 -5.56 -7.42
C VAL A 49 -2.33 -5.95 -8.39
N GLY A 50 -2.47 -7.09 -9.05
CA GLY A 50 -1.51 -7.53 -10.07
C GLY A 50 -1.53 -6.64 -11.30
N ILE A 51 -0.36 -6.45 -11.91
CA ILE A 51 -0.19 -5.71 -13.17
C ILE A 51 0.25 -6.71 -14.24
N GLY A 52 -0.53 -6.82 -15.32
CA GLY A 52 -0.23 -7.70 -16.44
C GLY A 52 0.89 -7.16 -17.33
N ALA A 53 1.35 -8.00 -18.27
CA ALA A 53 2.38 -7.59 -19.25
C ALA A 53 1.95 -6.41 -20.13
N ASN A 54 0.63 -6.23 -20.32
CA ASN A 54 0.04 -5.08 -21.02
C ASN A 54 -0.04 -3.80 -20.16
N GLY A 55 0.50 -3.83 -18.93
CA GLY A 55 0.46 -2.72 -17.97
C GLY A 55 -0.88 -2.53 -17.28
N LYS A 56 -1.92 -3.31 -17.60
CA LYS A 56 -3.25 -3.18 -17.00
C LYS A 56 -3.39 -3.98 -15.71
N PHE A 57 -4.37 -3.60 -14.88
CA PHE A 57 -4.70 -4.38 -13.70
C PHE A 57 -5.28 -5.75 -14.07
N ILE A 58 -4.78 -6.80 -13.42
CA ILE A 58 -5.31 -8.16 -13.59
C ILE A 58 -6.62 -8.26 -12.80
N ARG A 59 -7.72 -8.56 -13.49
CA ARG A 59 -9.05 -8.68 -12.87
C ARG A 59 -9.06 -9.78 -11.81
N GLY A 60 -9.66 -9.49 -10.65
CA GLY A 60 -9.77 -10.46 -9.54
C GLY A 60 -8.47 -10.70 -8.78
N SER A 61 -7.39 -9.96 -9.08
CA SER A 61 -6.09 -10.12 -8.40
C SER A 61 -5.91 -9.21 -7.18
N VAL A 62 -6.95 -8.48 -6.79
CA VAL A 62 -6.93 -7.65 -5.58
C VAL A 62 -6.81 -8.56 -4.36
N GLN A 63 -5.80 -8.34 -3.54
CA GLN A 63 -5.57 -9.14 -2.34
C GLN A 63 -5.15 -8.28 -1.15
N LEU A 64 -5.54 -8.69 0.04
CA LEU A 64 -5.01 -8.18 1.30
C LEU A 64 -3.60 -8.75 1.50
N GLU A 65 -2.64 -7.89 1.83
CA GLU A 65 -1.22 -8.25 1.96
C GLU A 65 -0.77 -8.26 3.43
N CYS A 66 -1.10 -7.18 4.14
CA CYS A 66 -0.84 -7.02 5.57
C CYS A 66 -1.68 -5.85 6.13
N SER A 67 -1.49 -5.52 7.40
CA SER A 67 -2.16 -4.38 8.05
C SER A 67 -1.24 -3.72 9.06
N VAL A 68 -1.38 -2.40 9.21
CA VAL A 68 -0.81 -1.60 10.31
C VAL A 68 -1.82 -1.36 11.44
N SER A 69 -3.08 -1.76 11.24
CA SER A 69 -4.15 -1.59 12.24
C SER A 69 -3.88 -2.43 13.48
N GLY A 70 -4.05 -1.81 14.65
CA GLY A 70 -3.95 -2.47 15.96
C GLY A 70 -2.54 -2.84 16.42
N ILE A 71 -1.50 -2.63 15.60
CA ILE A 71 -0.13 -3.03 15.93
C ILE A 71 0.81 -1.86 16.26
N GLY A 72 0.47 -0.65 15.81
CA GLY A 72 1.23 0.56 16.12
C GLY A 72 1.01 1.09 17.53
N PRO A 73 1.83 2.04 17.99
CA PRO A 73 1.69 2.67 19.31
C PRO A 73 0.34 3.36 19.52
N ARG A 74 -0.33 3.76 18.43
CA ARG A 74 -1.68 4.36 18.47
C ARG A 74 -2.79 3.37 18.15
N GLY A 75 -2.47 2.25 17.50
CA GLY A 75 -3.43 1.25 17.04
C GLY A 75 -4.33 1.65 15.86
N ASP A 76 -4.36 2.92 15.46
CA ASP A 76 -5.26 3.47 14.44
C ASP A 76 -4.53 4.14 13.26
N ASP A 77 -3.25 3.82 13.07
CA ASP A 77 -2.45 4.42 12.01
C ASP A 77 -3.00 4.12 10.60
N ALA A 78 -3.02 5.15 9.76
CA ALA A 78 -3.30 5.05 8.33
C ALA A 78 -2.00 4.96 7.51
N PRO A 79 -1.91 4.09 6.49
CA PRO A 79 -0.73 4.00 5.64
C PRO A 79 -0.60 5.26 4.78
N ARG A 80 0.47 6.03 4.99
CA ARG A 80 0.75 7.27 4.24
C ARG A 80 1.67 7.03 3.05
N LYS A 81 2.75 6.28 3.27
CA LYS A 81 3.79 6.01 2.27
C LYS A 81 4.15 4.53 2.33
N ILE A 82 4.22 3.92 1.14
CA ILE A 82 4.75 2.56 0.98
C ILE A 82 6.01 2.68 0.14
N ARG A 83 7.03 1.90 0.49
CA ARG A 83 8.26 1.79 -0.29
C ARG A 83 8.79 0.38 -0.17
N PHE A 84 9.52 -0.05 -1.18
CA PHE A 84 10.20 -1.33 -1.18
C PHE A 84 11.71 -1.12 -1.14
N ASP A 85 12.39 -1.95 -0.36
CA ASP A 85 13.84 -2.11 -0.37
C ASP A 85 14.15 -3.60 -0.41
N ARG A 86 14.51 -4.11 -1.59
CA ARG A 86 14.68 -5.54 -1.86
C ARG A 86 13.45 -6.35 -1.42
N ASP A 87 13.59 -7.17 -0.37
CA ASP A 87 12.54 -8.02 0.19
C ASP A 87 11.77 -7.35 1.34
N LEU A 88 12.05 -6.07 1.61
CA LEU A 88 11.38 -5.30 2.64
C LEU A 88 10.31 -4.40 2.05
N MET A 89 9.13 -4.41 2.69
CA MET A 89 8.11 -3.40 2.53
C MET A 89 8.15 -2.48 3.75
N ILE A 90 8.38 -1.20 3.50
CA ILE A 90 8.44 -0.16 4.51
C ILE A 90 7.19 0.70 4.37
N VAL A 91 6.36 0.70 5.42
CA VAL A 91 5.13 1.48 5.49
C VAL A 91 5.30 2.57 6.55
N ASN A 92 5.16 3.84 6.15
CA ASN A 92 5.06 4.94 7.10
C ASN A 92 3.58 5.17 7.40
N GLY A 93 3.17 4.95 8.65
CA GLY A 93 1.85 5.23 9.18
C GLY A 93 1.78 6.60 9.84
N ILE A 94 0.60 7.21 9.79
CA ILE A 94 0.27 8.43 10.53
C ILE A 94 -1.03 8.21 11.29
N ALA A 95 -1.20 8.92 12.41
CA ALA A 95 -2.50 9.02 13.05
C ALA A 95 -3.53 9.55 12.04
N PHE A 96 -4.66 8.86 11.92
CA PHE A 96 -5.73 9.33 11.05
C PHE A 96 -6.63 10.30 11.82
N ASN A 97 -6.56 11.59 11.48
CA ASN A 97 -7.36 12.63 12.12
C ASN A 97 -8.34 13.25 11.13
N TYR A 98 -9.58 13.47 11.58
CA TYR A 98 -10.65 14.12 10.82
C TYR A 98 -10.72 15.64 11.08
N ASN A 99 -9.81 16.20 11.87
CA ASN A 99 -9.80 17.62 12.18
C ASN A 99 -9.05 18.45 11.11
N LEU A 100 -9.39 19.74 11.02
CA LEU A 100 -8.76 20.71 10.11
C LEU A 100 -7.47 21.31 10.70
N GLN A 101 -7.02 20.82 11.85
CA GLN A 101 -5.89 21.39 12.56
C GLN A 101 -4.58 20.93 11.89
N ALA A 102 -3.79 21.89 11.44
CA ALA A 102 -2.44 21.59 10.99
C ALA A 102 -1.58 21.22 12.21
N SER A 103 -1.24 19.94 12.35
CA SER A 103 -0.24 19.52 13.35
C SER A 103 1.15 19.95 12.88
N SER A 104 1.89 20.65 13.75
CA SER A 104 3.28 21.06 13.51
C SER A 104 4.24 19.86 13.47
N GLU A 105 3.93 18.81 14.23
CA GLU A 105 4.65 17.54 14.21
C GLU A 105 3.74 16.45 13.63
N LYS A 106 4.25 15.69 12.67
CA LYS A 106 3.60 14.48 12.15
C LYS A 106 4.41 13.30 12.68
N PRO A 107 4.13 12.82 13.90
CA PRO A 107 4.82 11.65 14.39
C PRO A 107 4.42 10.45 13.49
N GLU A 108 5.34 10.03 12.64
CA GLU A 108 5.17 8.88 11.76
C GLU A 108 5.66 7.62 12.48
N THR A 109 4.98 6.50 12.26
CA THR A 109 5.45 5.19 12.69
C THR A 109 5.89 4.41 11.46
N THR A 110 7.06 3.79 11.52
CA THR A 110 7.63 2.99 10.43
C THR A 110 7.43 1.52 10.72
N TYR A 111 6.61 0.86 9.91
CA TYR A 111 6.38 -0.58 9.93
C TYR A 111 7.24 -1.23 8.85
N VAL A 112 8.04 -2.21 9.23
CA VAL A 112 8.89 -2.95 8.30
C VAL A 112 8.37 -4.38 8.21
N TYR A 113 8.02 -4.79 7.00
CA TYR A 113 7.61 -6.15 6.69
C TYR A 113 8.65 -6.83 5.81
N LEU A 114 8.94 -8.10 6.09
CA LEU A 114 9.75 -8.97 5.26
C LEU A 114 8.84 -9.85 4.41
N ARG A 115 9.19 -10.02 3.13
CA ARG A 115 8.48 -10.95 2.25
C ARG A 115 8.85 -12.38 2.59
N ASP A 116 7.85 -13.22 2.82
CA ASP A 116 8.00 -14.67 2.84
C ASP A 116 7.97 -15.20 1.39
N PRO A 117 9.09 -15.73 0.84
CA PRO A 117 9.15 -16.19 -0.54
C PRO A 117 8.32 -17.46 -0.78
N SER A 118 8.04 -18.26 0.25
CA SER A 118 7.28 -19.51 0.16
C SER A 118 5.78 -19.25 0.24
N ALA A 119 5.34 -18.40 1.17
CA ALA A 119 3.93 -18.07 1.37
C ALA A 119 3.46 -16.90 0.49
N LYS A 120 4.38 -16.13 -0.10
CA LYS A 120 4.10 -14.86 -0.79
C LYS A 120 3.38 -13.83 0.09
N THR A 121 3.54 -13.95 1.40
CA THR A 121 2.94 -13.06 2.40
C THR A 121 3.98 -12.09 2.95
N TRP A 122 3.51 -11.08 3.68
CA TRP A 122 4.35 -10.10 4.35
C TRP A 122 4.31 -10.30 5.85
N GLN A 123 5.47 -10.49 6.48
CA GLN A 123 5.58 -10.69 7.92
C GLN A 123 6.17 -9.43 8.56
N LEU A 124 5.50 -8.92 9.60
CA LEU A 124 6.01 -7.77 10.33
C LEU A 124 7.29 -8.16 11.10
N ILE A 125 8.36 -7.40 10.91
CA ILE A 125 9.65 -7.65 11.58
C ILE A 125 10.10 -6.50 12.48
N ASN A 126 9.58 -5.29 12.28
CA ASN A 126 9.97 -4.13 13.08
C ASN A 126 8.90 -3.02 13.07
N ILE A 127 8.82 -2.26 14.17
CA ILE A 127 8.04 -1.02 14.33
C ILE A 127 8.95 0.03 14.96
N GLN A 128 9.03 1.23 14.36
CA GLN A 128 9.85 2.36 14.84
C GLN A 128 9.05 3.65 14.89
#